data_AF-K7P537-F1
#
_entry.id   AF-K7P537-F1
#
_cell.length_a   1.000
_cell.length_b   1.000
_cell.length_c   1.000
_cell.angle_alpha   90.00
_cell.angle_beta   90.00
_cell.angle_gamma   90.00
#
_symmetry.space_group_name_H-M   'P 1'
#
loop_
_entity.id
_entity.type
_entity.pdbx_description
1 polymer ?
#
loop_
_entity_poly.entity_id
_entity_poly.type
_entity_poly.pdbx_seq_one_letter_code
_entity_poly.pdbx_strand_id
1 'polypeptide(L)'
;GCITDDVRIHDIPKLKVCALKVSSGARSRIVKSGGQIMTFDQLALAAPKGQNTVLLSGPRKGRQVYRHFGKAPGTPHSRTKPYVLSKGRKFERARGRRASRGYKN
;
A
#
# COMPACT_ATOMS: atom_id res chain seq x y z
N GLY A 1 -1.29 -11.81 5.63
CA GLY A 1 -1.85 -10.43 5.56
C GLY A 1 -3.28 -10.45 5.05
N CYS A 2 -3.86 -9.28 4.77
CA CYS A 2 -5.16 -9.14 4.10
C CYS A 2 -4.97 -8.95 2.59
N ILE A 3 -5.75 -9.65 1.76
CA ILE A 3 -5.78 -9.46 0.31
C ILE A 3 -7.01 -8.63 -0.06
N THR A 4 -6.78 -7.49 -0.71
CA THR A 4 -7.82 -6.58 -1.19
C THR A 4 -7.96 -6.66 -2.69
N ASP A 5 -9.16 -6.35 -3.17
CA ASP A 5 -9.48 -6.34 -4.59
C ASP A 5 -8.92 -5.10 -5.30
N ASP A 6 -8.47 -5.24 -6.54
CA ASP A 6 -8.01 -4.13 -7.38
C ASP A 6 -8.83 -4.07 -8.67
N VAL A 7 -9.76 -3.12 -8.75
CA VAL A 7 -10.65 -2.87 -9.90
C VAL A 7 -9.91 -2.48 -11.18
N ARG A 8 -8.64 -2.10 -11.09
CA ARG A 8 -7.84 -1.71 -12.25
C ARG A 8 -7.29 -2.91 -13.02
N ILE A 9 -7.32 -4.10 -12.41
CA ILE A 9 -6.84 -5.35 -13.03
C ILE A 9 -8.05 -6.07 -13.65
N HIS A 10 -8.05 -6.19 -14.97
CA HIS A 10 -9.12 -6.84 -15.72
C HIS A 10 -8.99 -8.37 -15.71
N ASP A 11 -7.84 -8.87 -16.16
CA ASP A 11 -7.58 -10.31 -16.24
C ASP A 11 -6.72 -10.76 -15.06
N ILE A 12 -7.25 -11.70 -14.28
CA ILE A 12 -6.54 -12.30 -13.14
C ILE A 12 -6.14 -13.73 -13.52
N PRO A 13 -4.84 -14.07 -13.47
CA PRO A 13 -4.40 -15.45 -13.73
C PRO A 13 -4.93 -16.41 -12.67
N LYS A 14 -4.86 -17.71 -12.95
CA LYS A 14 -5.19 -18.73 -11.94
C LYS A 14 -4.18 -18.67 -10.79
N LEU A 15 -4.64 -18.28 -9.61
CA LEU A 15 -3.79 -18.10 -8.43
C LEU A 15 -4.12 -19.13 -7.34
N LYS A 16 -3.09 -19.64 -6.67
CA LYS A 16 -3.21 -20.38 -5.41
C LYS A 16 -2.64 -19.52 -4.28
N VAL A 17 -3.51 -18.95 -3.45
CA VAL A 17 -3.12 -17.96 -2.43
C VAL A 17 -3.49 -18.42 -1.03
N CYS A 18 -2.64 -18.10 -0.06
CA CYS A 18 -2.93 -18.25 1.36
C CYS A 18 -2.91 -16.88 2.03
N ALA A 19 -3.93 -16.57 2.84
CA ALA A 19 -4.03 -15.29 3.54
C ALA A 19 -4.82 -15.40 4.85
N LEU A 20 -4.66 -14.41 5.73
CA LEU A 20 -5.43 -14.33 6.98
C LEU A 20 -6.85 -13.83 6.72
N LYS A 21 -6.99 -12.85 5.82
CA LYS A 21 -8.26 -12.24 5.43
C LYS A 21 -8.24 -11.96 3.93
N VAL A 22 -9.38 -12.13 3.28
CA VAL A 22 -9.57 -11.81 1.86
C VAL A 22 -10.88 -11.05 1.72
N SER A 23 -10.84 -9.91 1.04
CA SER A 23 -12.06 -9.14 0.73
C SER A 23 -13.02 -9.94 -0.17
N SER A 24 -14.32 -9.71 -0.07
CA SER A 24 -15.33 -10.42 -0.86
C SER A 24 -15.10 -10.29 -2.37
N GLY A 25 -14.76 -9.08 -2.84
CA GLY A 25 -14.42 -8.82 -4.24
C GLY A 25 -13.23 -9.65 -4.73
N ALA A 26 -12.11 -9.62 -3.98
CA ALA A 26 -10.94 -10.41 -4.33
C ALA A 26 -11.24 -11.92 -4.32
N ARG A 27 -12.04 -12.38 -3.35
CA ARG A 27 -12.46 -13.78 -3.24
C ARG A 27 -13.22 -14.22 -4.49
N SER A 28 -14.21 -13.44 -4.91
CA SER A 28 -15.02 -13.72 -6.10
C SER A 28 -14.16 -13.79 -7.36
N ARG A 29 -13.24 -12.84 -7.55
CA ARG A 29 -12.39 -12.82 -8.74
C ARG A 29 -11.40 -13.98 -8.82
N ILE A 30 -10.75 -14.32 -7.71
CA ILE A 30 -9.80 -15.45 -7.67
C ILE A 30 -10.51 -16.76 -8.00
N VAL A 31 -11.69 -16.99 -7.43
CA VAL A 31 -12.49 -18.20 -7.69
C VAL A 31 -13.01 -18.21 -9.13
N LYS A 32 -13.46 -17.06 -9.66
CA LYS A 32 -13.89 -16.93 -11.07
C LYS A 32 -12.77 -17.27 -12.06
N SER A 33 -11.52 -16.90 -11.74
CA SER A 33 -10.33 -17.27 -12.52
C SER A 33 -9.89 -18.73 -12.30
N GLY A 34 -10.67 -19.55 -11.59
CA GLY A 34 -10.35 -20.95 -11.28
C GLY A 34 -9.23 -21.12 -10.25
N GLY A 35 -8.91 -20.06 -9.49
CA GLY A 35 -7.92 -20.07 -8.42
C GLY A 35 -8.42 -20.64 -7.10
N GLN A 36 -7.50 -20.87 -6.17
CA GLN A 36 -7.76 -21.43 -4.85
C GLN A 36 -7.31 -20.46 -3.76
N ILE A 37 -8.13 -20.32 -2.73
CA ILE A 37 -7.84 -19.53 -1.52
C ILE A 37 -7.75 -20.49 -0.34
N MET A 38 -6.62 -20.47 0.35
CA MET A 38 -6.32 -21.31 1.50
C MET A 38 -6.21 -20.47 2.78
N THR A 39 -6.54 -21.10 3.91
CA THR A 39 -6.20 -20.59 5.24
C THR A 39 -4.81 -21.08 5.66
N PHE A 40 -4.25 -20.49 6.72
CA PHE A 40 -2.90 -20.84 7.16
C PHE A 40 -2.81 -22.25 7.76
N ASP A 41 -3.87 -22.73 8.40
CA ASP A 41 -4.00 -24.12 8.85
C ASP A 41 -3.98 -25.10 7.67
N GLN A 42 -4.74 -24.83 6.61
CA GLN A 42 -4.72 -25.62 5.37
C GLN A 42 -3.35 -25.60 4.70
N LEU A 43 -2.68 -24.45 4.70
CA LEU A 43 -1.32 -24.33 4.14
C LEU A 43 -0.33 -25.15 4.96
N ALA A 44 -0.40 -25.10 6.29
CA ALA A 44 0.48 -25.86 7.17
C ALA A 44 0.33 -27.37 6.97
N LEU A 45 -0.90 -27.85 6.75
CA LEU A 45 -1.16 -29.26 6.41
C LEU A 45 -0.63 -29.64 5.03
N ALA A 46 -0.83 -28.79 4.02
CA ALA A 46 -0.44 -29.08 2.63
C ALA A 46 1.07 -28.95 2.38
N ALA A 47 1.73 -28.00 3.06
CA ALA A 47 3.15 -27.69 2.87
C ALA A 47 3.79 -27.34 4.22
N PRO A 48 3.97 -28.32 5.14
CA PRO A 48 4.48 -28.06 6.49
C PRO A 48 5.90 -27.46 6.51
N LYS A 49 6.71 -27.79 5.49
CA LYS A 49 8.06 -27.23 5.30
C LYS A 49 8.08 -25.97 4.41
N GLY A 50 6.93 -25.50 3.91
CA GLY A 50 6.84 -24.35 3.01
C GLY A 50 7.40 -24.55 1.59
N GLN A 51 7.61 -25.81 1.17
CA GLN A 51 8.10 -26.11 -0.19
C GLN A 51 7.15 -25.58 -1.27
N ASN A 52 7.70 -25.06 -2.37
CA ASN A 52 6.95 -24.45 -3.47
C ASN A 52 6.01 -23.30 -3.06
N THR A 53 6.34 -22.59 -1.98
CA THR A 53 5.61 -21.40 -1.55
C THR A 53 6.47 -20.15 -1.66
N VAL A 54 5.84 -18.99 -1.93
CA VAL A 54 6.51 -17.69 -1.97
C VAL A 54 5.87 -16.79 -0.91
N LEU A 55 6.71 -16.25 -0.02
CA LEU A 55 6.25 -15.33 1.01
C LEU A 55 6.16 -13.91 0.43
N LEU A 56 4.96 -13.33 0.46
CA LEU A 56 4.71 -11.97 0.00
C LEU A 56 4.30 -11.06 1.17
N SER A 57 4.79 -9.83 1.17
CA SER A 57 4.42 -8.80 2.14
C SER A 57 3.95 -7.53 1.44
N GLY A 58 2.89 -6.91 1.96
CA GLY A 58 2.38 -5.66 1.43
C GLY A 58 3.32 -4.47 1.72
N PRO A 59 3.16 -3.35 0.99
CA PRO A 59 4.02 -2.18 1.12
C PRO A 59 3.85 -1.50 2.49
N ARG A 60 4.77 -1.76 3.42
CA ARG A 60 4.74 -1.22 4.80
C ARG A 60 4.70 0.31 4.85
N LYS A 61 5.51 0.97 4.02
CA LYS A 61 5.61 2.45 3.95
C LYS A 61 4.55 3.10 3.05
N GLY A 62 3.56 2.35 2.57
CA GLY A 62 2.45 2.89 1.76
C GLY A 62 1.46 3.75 2.56
N ARG A 63 1.44 3.63 3.90
CA ARG A 63 0.54 4.37 4.79
C ARG A 63 0.86 5.86 4.83
N GLN A 64 -0.18 6.70 4.89
CA GLN A 64 -0.04 8.17 4.90
C GLN A 64 0.92 8.71 5.96
N VAL A 65 0.96 8.11 7.15
CA VAL A 65 1.84 8.56 8.24
C VAL A 65 3.32 8.59 7.82
N TYR A 66 3.76 7.62 7.01
CA TYR A 66 5.16 7.55 6.57
C TYR A 66 5.53 8.70 5.63
N ARG A 67 4.55 9.39 5.02
CA ARG A 67 4.81 10.60 4.23
C ARG A 67 5.20 11.80 5.09
N HIS A 68 4.90 11.77 6.38
CA HIS A 68 5.26 12.82 7.34
C HIS A 68 6.60 12.55 8.04
N PHE A 69 7.23 11.40 7.76
CA PHE A 69 8.53 11.05 8.33
C PHE A 69 9.68 11.50 7.44
N GLY A 70 10.89 11.59 8.01
CA GLY A 70 12.11 12.01 7.33
C GLY A 70 12.53 13.42 7.71
N LYS A 71 13.25 14.10 6.82
CA LYS A 71 13.73 15.48 7.05
C LYS A 71 12.55 16.42 7.32
N ALA A 72 12.75 17.42 8.17
CA ALA A 72 11.70 18.38 8.50
C ALA A 72 11.15 19.07 7.23
N PRO A 73 9.82 19.27 7.10
CA PRO A 73 9.24 19.94 5.95
C PRO A 73 9.81 21.35 5.77
N GLY A 74 10.32 21.66 4.58
CA GLY A 74 10.91 22.96 4.30
C GLY A 74 12.42 23.02 4.49
N THR A 75 13.07 21.92 4.85
CA THR A 75 14.53 21.77 4.67
C THR A 75 14.87 21.49 3.20
N PRO A 76 16.05 21.92 2.70
CA PRO A 76 16.48 21.63 1.34
C PRO A 76 16.41 20.13 1.01
N HIS A 77 15.88 19.81 -0.18
CA HIS A 77 15.68 18.44 -0.67
C HIS A 77 14.72 17.57 0.18
N SER A 78 13.90 18.17 1.04
CA SER A 78 12.85 17.42 1.75
C SER A 78 11.64 17.14 0.85
N ARG A 79 11.14 15.89 0.89
CA ARG A 79 9.88 15.47 0.24
C ARG A 79 8.77 15.18 1.26
N THR A 80 9.03 15.50 2.53
CA THR A 80 8.15 15.24 3.67
C THR A 80 6.89 16.08 3.57
N LYS A 81 5.74 15.43 3.70
CA LYS A 81 4.44 16.09 3.72
C LYS A 81 4.30 16.87 5.03
N PRO A 82 4.00 18.18 5.02
CA PRO A 82 3.73 18.93 6.25
C PRO A 82 2.41 18.50 6.88
N TYR A 83 2.31 18.63 8.20
CA TYR A 83 1.04 18.52 8.91
C TYR A 83 0.29 19.85 8.77
N VAL A 84 -0.75 19.85 7.92
CA VAL A 84 -1.58 21.02 7.65
C VAL A 84 -3.03 20.70 8.00
N LEU A 85 -3.75 21.69 8.51
CA LEU A 85 -5.18 21.55 8.87
C LEU A 85 -6.05 21.24 7.65
N SER A 86 -5.79 21.91 6.53
CA SER A 86 -6.51 21.66 5.28
C SER A 86 -5.61 21.88 4.07
N LYS A 87 -6.08 21.42 2.90
CA LYS A 87 -5.41 21.66 1.63
C LYS A 87 -6.00 22.92 1.00
N GLY A 88 -5.14 23.84 0.56
CA GLY A 88 -5.60 25.00 -0.22
C GLY A 88 -4.50 26.02 -0.47
N ARG A 89 -4.81 27.05 -1.26
CA ARG A 89 -3.87 28.15 -1.55
C ARG A 89 -3.43 28.89 -0.28
N LYS A 90 -4.32 29.01 0.71
CA LYS A 90 -4.10 29.76 1.96
C LYS A 90 -3.32 28.99 3.04
N PHE A 91 -3.06 27.69 2.85
CA PHE A 91 -2.47 26.82 3.89
C PHE A 91 -1.04 26.42 3.52
N GLU A 92 -0.04 27.03 4.16
CA GLU A 92 1.40 26.70 4.04
C GLU A 92 1.95 26.58 2.60
N ARG A 93 1.52 27.47 1.69
CA ARG A 93 1.99 27.51 0.28
C ARG A 93 2.73 28.79 -0.13
N ALA A 94 2.98 29.70 0.81
CA ALA A 94 3.58 31.01 0.55
C ALA A 94 5.11 31.00 0.75
N ARG A 95 5.62 31.59 1.83
CA ARG A 95 7.05 31.70 2.12
C ARG A 95 7.70 30.32 2.25
N GLY A 96 8.87 30.13 1.66
CA GLY A 96 9.64 28.88 1.72
C GLY A 96 9.16 27.78 0.76
N ARG A 97 8.04 27.97 0.04
CA ARG A 97 7.51 27.02 -0.96
C ARG A 97 7.60 27.52 -2.40
N ARG A 98 7.84 28.81 -2.61
CA ARG A 98 7.86 29.46 -3.93
C ARG A 98 8.92 30.54 -3.96
N ALA A 99 9.62 30.66 -5.10
CA ALA A 99 10.68 31.65 -5.26
C ALA A 99 10.19 33.10 -5.10
N SER A 100 8.95 33.38 -5.53
CA SER A 100 8.34 34.72 -5.47
C SER A 100 7.99 35.21 -4.06
N ARG A 101 8.22 34.42 -3.00
CA ARG A 101 7.88 34.75 -1.60
C ARG A 101 9.07 34.48 -0.69
N GLY A 102 10.15 35.23 -0.88
CA GLY A 102 11.36 35.21 -0.05
C GLY A 102 12.39 34.17 -0.50
N TYR A 103 12.06 32.88 -0.40
CA TYR A 103 12.95 31.79 -0.82
C TYR A 103 12.15 30.53 -1.14
N LYS A 104 12.79 29.58 -1.83
CA LYS A 104 12.24 28.25 -2.12
C LYS A 104 13.27 27.19 -1.75
N ASN A 105 12.84 26.26 -0.90
CA ASN A 105 13.60 25.06 -0.55
C ASN A 105 13.08 23.82 -1.29
#